data_AF-A0A267EBI7-F1
#
_entry.id   AF-A0A267EBI7-F1
#
_cell.length_a   1.000
_cell.length_b   1.000
_cell.length_c   1.000
_cell.angle_alpha   90.00
_cell.angle_beta   90.00
_cell.angle_gamma   90.00
#
_symmetry.space_group_name_H-M   'P 1'
#
loop_
_entity.id
_entity.type
_entity.pdbx_description
1 polymer ?
#
loop_
_entity_poly.entity_id
_entity_poly.type
_entity_poly.pdbx_seq_one_letter_code
_entity_poly.pdbx_strand_id
1 'polypeptide(L)'
;QSTMEVADAKKLINRDPDEDFGEESMEEGEEADDAADGDVERLLLPGDLAFSEPAGSDAKCVLGVGLRALLSNDDSIEFEVRATRSGYLRQRGRSFWLDCPGGRYQPARGDCVIGVVARRSMGDAVLVDIGSSEPASLSLLSFENATKRNRADVRLGDLVYARLARCDPGLEPELVCVDSNGRSDTLGVVGRDSGTLVVVPPSLARRLLADKRRLLGLLDQLGKCEATVGLNGRLWLCGSSWPHTVAMTGAVASFHQRPDEECQKLVAEMQRTLGLGNGVRS
;
A
#
# COMPACT_ATOMS: atom_id res chain seq x y z
N GLN A 1 3.77 -0.81 -50.60
CA GLN A 1 5.02 -0.44 -51.29
C GLN A 1 5.61 0.69 -50.45
N SER A 2 6.69 0.57 -49.69
CA SER A 2 7.86 -0.30 -49.81
C SER A 2 8.36 -0.77 -48.43
N THR A 3 8.97 -1.94 -48.42
CA THR A 3 9.55 -2.68 -47.29
C THR A 3 11.05 -2.38 -47.14
N MET A 4 11.55 -2.25 -45.90
CA MET A 4 12.68 -3.09 -45.41
C MET A 4 12.87 -2.96 -43.88
N GLU A 5 12.91 -4.15 -43.26
CA GLU A 5 13.35 -4.65 -41.95
C GLU A 5 13.57 -3.71 -40.76
N VAL A 6 12.68 -3.84 -39.77
CA VAL A 6 12.91 -3.52 -38.35
C VAL A 6 12.72 -4.80 -37.53
N ALA A 7 13.58 -5.79 -37.80
CA ALA A 7 13.72 -6.97 -36.96
C ALA A 7 14.92 -6.75 -36.04
N ASP A 8 14.70 -6.02 -34.93
CA ASP A 8 15.46 -6.14 -33.67
C ASP A 8 14.97 -5.22 -32.54
N ALA A 9 13.96 -4.38 -32.78
CA ALA A 9 13.42 -3.47 -31.75
C ALA A 9 12.30 -4.06 -30.86
N LYS A 10 12.23 -5.40 -30.65
CA LYS A 10 11.07 -6.06 -30.00
C LYS A 10 11.35 -7.10 -28.92
N LYS A 11 12.46 -7.02 -28.17
CA LYS A 11 12.75 -8.03 -27.14
C LYS A 11 13.16 -7.60 -25.73
N LEU A 12 12.95 -6.34 -25.32
CA LEU A 12 13.30 -5.93 -23.95
C LEU A 12 12.26 -5.06 -23.21
N ILE A 13 11.02 -5.01 -23.71
CA ILE A 13 9.91 -4.37 -22.98
C ILE A 13 8.71 -5.30 -23.11
N ASN A 14 8.26 -5.83 -21.96
CA ASN A 14 7.19 -6.81 -21.74
C ASN A 14 7.62 -8.28 -21.80
N ARG A 15 7.96 -8.82 -20.63
CA ARG A 15 7.63 -10.22 -20.31
C ARG A 15 7.14 -10.29 -18.86
N ASP A 16 5.86 -10.60 -18.71
CA ASP A 16 5.25 -10.95 -17.44
C ASP A 16 5.73 -12.33 -16.94
N PRO A 17 5.57 -12.60 -15.63
CA PRO A 17 6.20 -13.71 -14.92
C PRO A 17 5.20 -14.84 -14.68
N ASP A 18 5.36 -15.98 -15.35
CA ASP A 18 4.75 -17.25 -14.95
C ASP A 18 5.57 -18.36 -15.61
N GLU A 19 6.38 -19.08 -14.82
CA GLU A 19 6.66 -20.53 -14.91
C GLU A 19 7.74 -20.95 -13.89
N ASP A 20 7.36 -21.91 -13.04
CA ASP A 20 8.15 -22.87 -12.24
C ASP A 20 8.97 -22.40 -11.02
N PHE A 21 8.33 -22.45 -9.84
CA PHE A 21 9.02 -22.77 -8.58
C PHE A 21 8.78 -24.25 -8.24
N GLY A 22 9.78 -25.09 -8.56
CA GLY A 22 9.99 -26.39 -7.93
C GLY A 22 10.82 -26.23 -6.66
N GLU A 23 10.45 -26.99 -5.63
CA GLU A 23 11.12 -27.12 -4.33
C GLU A 23 12.60 -27.54 -4.47
N GLU A 24 13.51 -26.97 -3.66
CA GLU A 24 14.46 -27.75 -2.84
C GLU A 24 15.30 -26.88 -1.87
N SER A 25 15.14 -27.21 -0.58
CA SER A 25 16.05 -27.19 0.59
C SER A 25 16.97 -26.01 0.95
N MET A 26 16.75 -25.57 2.21
CA MET A 26 17.66 -24.97 3.21
C MET A 26 19.17 -25.22 3.06
N GLU A 27 19.95 -24.15 3.22
CA GLU A 27 21.14 -24.13 4.08
C GLU A 27 21.16 -22.81 4.87
N GLU A 28 21.35 -22.93 6.20
CA GLU A 28 21.56 -21.85 7.15
C GLU A 28 22.98 -21.29 7.02
N GLY A 29 23.16 -19.98 7.17
CA GLY A 29 24.50 -19.37 7.19
C GLY A 29 24.51 -17.84 7.29
N GLU A 30 24.59 -17.36 8.53
CA GLU A 30 25.35 -16.19 9.02
C GLU A 30 24.85 -14.74 8.80
N GLU A 31 24.78 -14.04 9.94
CA GLU A 31 24.58 -12.61 10.16
C GLU A 31 25.73 -11.74 9.61
N ALA A 32 25.39 -10.64 8.93
CA ALA A 32 26.14 -9.38 8.70
C ALA A 32 25.47 -8.69 7.48
N ASP A 33 25.11 -7.41 7.42
CA ASP A 33 25.54 -6.21 8.12
C ASP A 33 24.39 -5.21 8.21
N ASP A 34 24.25 -4.56 9.37
CA ASP A 34 23.57 -3.28 9.53
C ASP A 34 24.35 -2.19 8.76
N ALA A 35 24.13 -2.10 7.45
CA ALA A 35 24.54 -0.94 6.68
C ALA A 35 23.57 0.21 6.96
N ALA A 36 23.99 1.12 7.83
CA ALA A 36 23.32 2.39 8.10
C ALA A 36 23.05 3.13 6.77
N ASP A 37 21.80 3.08 6.32
CA ASP A 37 21.28 3.76 5.13
C ASP A 37 21.49 5.27 5.35
N GLY A 38 22.34 5.87 4.52
CA GLY A 38 22.51 7.31 4.50
C GLY A 38 21.24 7.95 3.95
N ASP A 39 20.33 8.36 4.83
CA ASP A 39 19.17 9.19 4.50
C ASP A 39 19.64 10.54 3.94
N VAL A 40 19.95 10.59 2.64
CA VAL A 40 20.10 11.85 1.94
C VAL A 40 18.69 12.39 1.71
N GLU A 41 18.16 13.11 2.70
CA GLU A 41 16.87 13.82 2.60
C GLU A 41 16.97 15.00 1.63
N ARG A 42 17.16 14.71 0.35
CA ARG A 42 17.16 15.70 -0.72
C ARG A 42 15.73 15.93 -1.17
N LEU A 43 15.22 17.13 -0.91
CA LEU A 43 13.98 17.60 -1.51
C LEU A 43 14.23 17.79 -3.02
N LEU A 44 13.43 17.11 -3.83
CA LEU A 44 13.41 17.26 -5.29
C LEU A 44 12.08 17.86 -5.73
N LEU A 45 12.14 18.76 -6.69
CA LEU A 45 10.98 19.34 -7.37
C LEU A 45 10.78 18.67 -8.74
N PRO A 46 9.56 18.75 -9.31
CA PRO A 46 9.32 18.25 -10.65
C PRO A 46 10.28 18.88 -11.67
N GLY A 47 11.03 18.06 -12.40
CA GLY A 47 12.04 18.47 -13.37
C GLY A 47 13.48 18.39 -12.87
N ASP A 48 13.69 18.28 -11.56
CA ASP A 48 15.03 18.18 -10.99
C ASP A 48 15.69 16.83 -11.32
N LEU A 49 17.01 16.86 -11.51
CA LEU A 49 17.83 15.66 -11.67
C LEU A 49 18.04 15.01 -10.30
N ALA A 50 17.60 13.74 -10.17
CA ALA A 50 17.86 12.94 -8.98
C ALA A 50 19.31 12.41 -9.02
N PHE A 51 19.62 11.65 -10.07
CA PHE A 51 20.94 11.08 -10.36
C PHE A 51 21.06 10.74 -11.84
N SER A 52 22.30 10.57 -12.31
CA SER A 52 22.65 10.12 -13.65
C SER A 52 23.56 8.91 -13.56
N GLU A 53 23.28 7.88 -14.36
CA GLU A 53 24.08 6.65 -14.43
C GLU A 53 24.41 6.33 -15.90
N PRO A 54 25.64 5.85 -16.19
CA PRO A 54 25.99 5.45 -17.55
C PRO A 54 25.20 4.21 -17.99
N ALA A 55 24.72 4.21 -19.23
CA ALA A 55 23.84 3.16 -19.76
C ALA A 55 24.45 1.77 -19.93
N GLY A 56 25.71 1.58 -19.52
CA GLY A 56 26.45 0.31 -19.56
C GLY A 56 26.65 -0.35 -18.21
N SER A 57 26.11 0.20 -17.11
CA SER A 57 26.18 -0.46 -15.80
C SER A 57 25.23 -1.67 -15.77
N ASP A 58 25.79 -2.88 -15.65
CA ASP A 58 25.05 -4.16 -15.52
C ASP A 58 24.25 -4.26 -14.20
N ALA A 59 24.41 -3.26 -13.31
CA ALA A 59 23.71 -3.22 -12.05
C ALA A 59 22.29 -2.65 -12.24
N LYS A 60 21.29 -3.54 -12.15
CA LYS A 60 19.86 -3.20 -12.24
C LYS A 60 19.47 -2.17 -11.16
N CYS A 61 18.78 -1.11 -11.55
CA CYS A 61 18.24 -0.09 -10.66
C CYS A 61 16.71 -0.15 -10.69
N VAL A 62 16.07 -0.11 -9.53
CA VAL A 62 14.60 -0.11 -9.44
C VAL A 62 14.13 1.31 -9.16
N LEU A 63 13.36 1.86 -10.09
CA LEU A 63 12.75 3.17 -9.96
C LEU A 63 11.34 3.02 -9.44
N GLY A 64 11.12 3.56 -8.24
CA GLY A 64 9.82 3.62 -7.60
C GLY A 64 9.04 4.87 -8.00
N VAL A 65 8.01 5.17 -7.20
CA VAL A 65 7.06 6.24 -7.48
C VAL A 65 7.73 7.62 -7.55
N GLY A 66 7.28 8.43 -8.51
CA GLY A 66 7.71 9.82 -8.65
C GLY A 66 9.01 10.03 -9.42
N LEU A 67 9.73 8.98 -9.79
CA LEU A 67 10.94 9.05 -10.62
C LEU A 67 10.67 8.55 -12.03
N ARG A 68 11.34 9.13 -13.01
CA ARG A 68 11.31 8.66 -14.40
C ARG A 68 12.71 8.71 -14.99
N ALA A 69 13.15 7.59 -15.56
CA ALA A 69 14.33 7.56 -16.40
C ALA A 69 14.01 8.18 -17.77
N LEU A 70 14.86 9.09 -18.19
CA LEU A 70 14.92 9.64 -19.53
C LEU A 70 16.29 9.31 -20.11
N LEU A 71 16.32 9.02 -21.42
CA LEU A 71 17.57 8.94 -22.16
C LEU A 71 18.03 10.36 -22.46
N SER A 72 19.30 10.68 -22.20
CA SER A 72 19.88 11.94 -22.66
C SER A 72 19.89 11.98 -24.19
N ASN A 73 19.56 13.14 -24.75
CA ASN A 73 19.54 13.35 -26.20
C ASN A 73 20.93 13.67 -26.79
N ASP A 74 21.93 13.88 -25.94
CA ASP A 74 23.32 14.08 -26.36
C ASP A 74 24.00 12.72 -26.54
N ASP A 75 24.97 12.65 -27.46
CA ASP A 75 25.72 11.45 -27.88
C ASP A 75 26.40 10.64 -26.74
N SER A 76 26.32 11.10 -25.49
CA SER A 76 26.60 10.32 -24.29
C SER A 76 25.37 9.49 -23.91
N ILE A 77 25.47 8.17 -24.02
CA ILE A 77 24.41 7.22 -23.61
C ILE A 77 24.33 7.17 -22.07
N GLU A 78 23.75 8.20 -21.47
CA GLU A 78 23.51 8.30 -20.03
C GLU A 78 22.00 8.20 -19.74
N PHE A 79 21.65 7.50 -18.66
CA PHE A 79 20.29 7.52 -18.15
C PHE A 79 20.17 8.62 -17.10
N GLU A 80 19.42 9.66 -17.43
CA GLU A 80 19.05 10.71 -16.49
C GLU A 80 17.76 10.35 -15.77
N VAL A 81 17.81 10.21 -14.45
CA VAL A 81 16.61 10.01 -13.64
C VAL A 81 16.14 11.37 -13.12
N ARG A 82 14.95 11.78 -13.57
CA ARG A 82 14.34 13.05 -13.16
C ARG A 82 13.13 12.84 -12.28
N ALA A 83 12.92 13.77 -11.36
CA ALA A 83 11.74 13.82 -10.51
C ALA A 83 10.52 14.29 -11.31
N THR A 84 9.40 13.58 -11.21
CA THR A 84 8.11 13.95 -11.81
C THR A 84 7.16 14.57 -10.79
N ARG A 85 7.45 14.38 -9.50
CA ARG A 85 6.67 14.88 -8.36
C ARG A 85 7.60 15.56 -7.37
N SER A 86 7.05 16.45 -6.54
CA SER A 86 7.77 17.02 -5.42
C SER A 86 7.80 16.03 -4.24
N GLY A 87 8.97 15.77 -3.69
CA GLY A 87 9.10 14.88 -2.55
C GLY A 87 10.54 14.71 -2.10
N TYR A 88 10.72 13.99 -0.99
CA TYR A 88 12.06 13.65 -0.51
C TYR A 88 12.54 12.39 -1.22
N LEU A 89 13.73 12.45 -1.80
CA LEU A 89 14.37 11.27 -2.36
C LEU A 89 14.71 10.30 -1.24
N ARG A 90 14.22 9.08 -1.35
CA ARG A 90 14.56 7.96 -0.48
C ARG A 90 15.25 6.90 -1.32
N GLN A 91 16.29 6.33 -0.75
CA GLN A 91 17.06 5.25 -1.34
C GLN A 91 17.13 4.12 -0.33
N ARG A 92 16.97 2.89 -0.81
CA ARG A 92 17.31 1.69 -0.05
C ARG A 92 18.00 0.73 -0.99
N GLY A 93 19.30 0.55 -0.81
CA GLY A 93 20.14 -0.17 -1.76
C GLY A 93 20.09 0.46 -3.15
N ARG A 94 19.64 -0.29 -4.17
CA ARG A 94 19.46 0.17 -5.57
C ARG A 94 18.00 0.49 -5.93
N SER A 95 17.15 0.65 -4.93
CA SER A 95 15.76 1.08 -5.09
C SER A 95 15.62 2.54 -4.70
N PHE A 96 15.10 3.36 -5.60
CA PHE A 96 14.94 4.80 -5.39
C PHE A 96 13.48 5.20 -5.53
N TRP A 97 12.95 6.00 -4.62
CA TRP A 97 11.58 6.52 -4.73
C TRP A 97 11.48 7.92 -4.13
N LEU A 98 10.45 8.67 -4.51
CA LEU A 98 10.11 9.93 -3.87
C LEU A 98 9.04 9.70 -2.80
N ASP A 99 9.34 10.06 -1.56
CA ASP A 99 8.31 10.19 -0.54
C ASP A 99 7.49 11.45 -0.80
N CYS A 100 6.32 11.23 -1.40
CA CYS A 100 5.34 12.25 -1.72
C CYS A 100 4.23 12.20 -0.66
N PRO A 101 4.10 13.20 0.23
CA PRO A 101 3.11 13.18 1.28
C PRO A 101 1.67 13.34 0.76
N GLY A 102 1.50 13.88 -0.44
CA GLY A 102 0.21 14.12 -1.09
C GLY A 102 -0.06 13.19 -2.29
N GLY A 103 -1.34 13.09 -2.65
CA GLY A 103 -1.79 12.39 -3.85
C GLY A 103 -2.96 11.45 -3.60
N ARG A 104 -3.61 11.05 -4.69
CA ARG A 104 -4.56 9.94 -4.67
C ARG A 104 -3.80 8.63 -4.54
N TYR A 105 -4.45 7.61 -4.00
CA TYR A 105 -3.89 6.27 -3.99
C TYR A 105 -3.65 5.80 -5.42
N GLN A 106 -2.43 5.31 -5.68
CA GLN A 106 -2.08 4.69 -6.94
C GLN A 106 -1.94 3.19 -6.66
N PRO A 107 -2.76 2.34 -7.28
CA PRO A 107 -2.73 0.92 -6.99
C PRO A 107 -1.38 0.35 -7.43
N ALA A 108 -0.80 -0.49 -6.57
CA ALA A 108 0.39 -1.27 -6.85
C ALA A 108 0.11 -2.74 -6.57
N ARG A 109 0.77 -3.62 -7.33
CA ARG A 109 0.65 -5.08 -7.14
C ARG A 109 1.14 -5.45 -5.74
N GLY A 110 0.37 -6.28 -5.05
CA GLY A 110 0.67 -6.77 -3.71
C GLY A 110 0.12 -5.90 -2.57
N ASP A 111 -0.37 -4.69 -2.85
CA ASP A 111 -0.91 -3.80 -1.81
C ASP A 111 -2.19 -4.35 -1.20
N CYS A 112 -2.28 -4.29 0.14
CA CYS A 112 -3.52 -4.57 0.87
C CYS A 112 -4.34 -3.29 1.00
N VAL A 113 -5.60 -3.34 0.59
CA VAL A 113 -6.50 -2.19 0.51
C VAL A 113 -7.87 -2.50 1.10
N ILE A 114 -8.53 -1.47 1.63
CA ILE A 114 -9.93 -1.56 2.04
C ILE A 114 -10.79 -0.92 0.94
N GLY A 115 -11.72 -1.67 0.39
CA GLY A 115 -12.65 -1.21 -0.63
C GLY A 115 -14.10 -1.28 -0.17
N VAL A 116 -14.97 -0.49 -0.81
CA VAL A 116 -16.42 -0.53 -0.62
C VAL A 116 -17.04 -1.17 -1.84
N VAL A 117 -17.89 -2.18 -1.68
CA VAL A 117 -18.56 -2.84 -2.80
C VAL A 117 -19.54 -1.87 -3.44
N ALA A 118 -19.21 -1.36 -4.63
CA ALA A 118 -19.97 -0.31 -5.31
C ALA A 118 -21.11 -0.88 -6.14
N ARG A 119 -20.83 -1.92 -6.94
CA ARG A 119 -21.81 -2.55 -7.82
C ARG A 119 -21.47 -4.01 -8.08
N ARG A 120 -22.48 -4.83 -8.36
CA ARG A 120 -22.28 -6.19 -8.87
C ARG A 120 -22.12 -6.14 -10.39
N SER A 121 -21.12 -6.83 -10.91
CA SER A 121 -20.95 -7.00 -12.35
C SER A 121 -21.74 -8.21 -12.85
N MET A 122 -21.78 -8.41 -14.16
CA MET A 122 -22.43 -9.58 -14.76
C MET A 122 -21.58 -10.83 -14.48
N GLY A 123 -22.19 -11.85 -13.88
CA GLY A 123 -21.52 -13.11 -13.51
C GLY A 123 -21.10 -13.16 -12.05
N ASP A 124 -19.94 -13.77 -11.79
CA ASP A 124 -19.42 -14.01 -10.43
C ASP A 124 -18.43 -12.93 -9.96
N ALA A 125 -18.46 -11.72 -10.56
CA ALA A 125 -17.56 -10.61 -10.22
C ALA A 125 -18.31 -9.41 -9.62
N VAL A 126 -17.68 -8.74 -8.65
CA VAL A 126 -18.16 -7.51 -8.03
C VAL A 126 -17.15 -6.40 -8.23
N LEU A 127 -17.62 -5.16 -8.41
CA LEU A 127 -16.78 -3.99 -8.55
C LEU A 127 -16.71 -3.25 -7.23
N VAL A 128 -15.48 -3.06 -6.78
CA VAL A 128 -15.12 -2.52 -5.48
C VAL A 128 -14.43 -1.17 -5.68
N ASP A 129 -14.96 -0.13 -5.04
CA ASP A 129 -14.29 1.16 -5.02
C ASP A 129 -13.15 1.15 -4.01
N ILE A 130 -11.92 1.30 -4.51
CA ILE A 130 -10.68 1.37 -3.73
C ILE A 130 -10.13 2.80 -3.58
N GLY A 131 -10.79 3.81 -4.16
CA GLY A 131 -10.30 5.19 -4.17
C GLY A 131 -9.18 5.46 -5.19
N SER A 132 -9.05 4.58 -6.19
CA SER A 132 -8.20 4.76 -7.37
C SER A 132 -8.95 5.53 -8.48
N SER A 133 -8.32 5.73 -9.63
CA SER A 133 -8.96 6.27 -10.84
C SER A 133 -10.09 5.37 -11.36
N GLU A 134 -9.92 4.05 -11.23
CA GLU A 134 -10.89 3.04 -11.67
C GLU A 134 -11.27 2.12 -10.50
N PRO A 135 -12.53 1.63 -10.45
CA PRO A 135 -12.92 0.61 -9.49
C PRO A 135 -12.17 -0.70 -9.78
N ALA A 136 -11.92 -1.47 -8.74
CA ALA A 136 -11.27 -2.76 -8.87
C ALA A 136 -12.29 -3.89 -9.00
N SER A 137 -11.95 -4.91 -9.80
CA SER A 137 -12.75 -6.12 -9.96
C SER A 137 -12.35 -7.15 -8.92
N LEU A 138 -13.34 -7.71 -8.22
CA LEU A 138 -13.18 -8.78 -7.23
C LEU A 138 -14.05 -9.97 -7.62
N SER A 139 -13.45 -11.13 -7.78
CA SER A 139 -14.20 -12.37 -8.04
C SER A 139 -14.77 -12.95 -6.75
N LEU A 140 -16.04 -13.37 -6.77
CA LEU A 140 -16.69 -14.08 -5.67
C LEU A 140 -16.09 -15.48 -5.43
N LEU A 141 -15.27 -15.97 -6.37
CA LEU A 141 -14.51 -17.21 -6.25
C LEU A 141 -13.13 -16.99 -5.59
N SER A 142 -12.69 -15.74 -5.46
CA SER A 142 -11.39 -15.37 -4.88
C SER A 142 -11.47 -15.16 -3.36
N PHE A 143 -12.40 -15.87 -2.71
CA PHE A 143 -12.55 -15.94 -1.26
C PHE A 143 -12.17 -17.34 -0.78
N GLU A 144 -11.75 -17.46 0.47
CA GLU A 144 -11.46 -18.75 1.05
C GLU A 144 -12.69 -19.66 1.01
N ASN A 145 -12.48 -20.92 0.59
CA ASN A 145 -13.51 -21.93 0.41
C ASN A 145 -14.63 -21.57 -0.61
N ALA A 146 -14.44 -20.56 -1.46
CA ALA A 146 -15.43 -20.20 -2.46
C ALA A 146 -15.42 -21.18 -3.64
N THR A 147 -16.59 -21.70 -3.97
CA THR A 147 -16.82 -22.55 -5.15
C THR A 147 -18.06 -22.07 -5.91
N LYS A 148 -18.26 -22.50 -7.15
CA LYS A 148 -19.49 -22.17 -7.91
C LYS A 148 -20.79 -22.58 -7.19
N ARG A 149 -20.70 -23.52 -6.24
CA ARG A 149 -21.81 -23.96 -5.37
C ARG A 149 -21.92 -23.14 -4.09
N ASN A 150 -20.80 -22.76 -3.48
CA ASN A 150 -20.73 -21.95 -2.26
C ASN A 150 -20.06 -20.60 -2.56
N ARG A 151 -20.86 -19.61 -2.96
CA ARG A 151 -20.38 -18.26 -3.23
C ARG A 151 -20.25 -17.47 -1.92
N ALA A 152 -19.23 -16.64 -1.82
CA ALA A 152 -19.12 -15.69 -0.71
C ALA A 152 -20.32 -14.73 -0.67
N ASP A 153 -20.93 -14.55 0.50
CA ASP A 153 -21.99 -13.56 0.70
C ASP A 153 -21.35 -12.17 0.76
N VAL A 154 -21.42 -11.41 -0.33
CA VAL A 154 -20.88 -10.03 -0.42
C VAL A 154 -21.98 -9.10 -0.91
N ARG A 155 -22.41 -8.13 -0.10
CA ARG A 155 -23.52 -7.23 -0.44
C ARG A 155 -23.02 -5.88 -0.93
N LEU A 156 -23.90 -5.14 -1.60
CA LEU A 156 -23.62 -3.76 -1.98
C LEU A 156 -23.44 -2.91 -0.72
N GLY A 157 -22.38 -2.11 -0.67
CA GLY A 157 -22.02 -1.31 0.50
C GLY A 157 -21.16 -2.02 1.54
N ASP A 158 -20.92 -3.33 1.41
CA ASP A 158 -20.01 -4.04 2.32
C ASP A 158 -18.57 -3.52 2.17
N LEU A 159 -17.82 -3.49 3.27
CA LEU A 159 -16.38 -3.21 3.26
C LEU A 159 -15.63 -4.51 3.03
N VAL A 160 -14.64 -4.48 2.15
CA VAL A 160 -13.80 -5.64 1.82
C VAL A 160 -12.35 -5.26 1.98
N TYR A 161 -11.61 -6.05 2.75
CA TYR A 161 -10.17 -5.99 2.84
C TYR A 161 -9.56 -7.05 1.92
N ALA A 162 -8.87 -6.60 0.89
CA ALA A 162 -8.35 -7.44 -0.19
C ALA A 162 -6.94 -7.02 -0.59
N ARG A 163 -6.23 -7.93 -1.26
CA ARG A 163 -4.93 -7.67 -1.86
C ARG A 163 -5.08 -7.42 -3.35
N LEU A 164 -4.32 -6.46 -3.90
CA LEU A 164 -4.20 -6.25 -5.33
C LEU A 164 -3.33 -7.35 -5.96
N ALA A 165 -3.94 -8.21 -6.77
CA ALA A 165 -3.24 -9.31 -7.45
C ALA A 165 -2.66 -8.87 -8.80
N ARG A 166 -3.46 -8.14 -9.59
CA ARG A 166 -3.05 -7.59 -10.89
C ARG A 166 -3.35 -6.10 -10.96
N CYS A 167 -2.39 -5.32 -11.43
CA CYS A 167 -2.50 -3.87 -11.49
C CYS A 167 -1.65 -3.35 -12.65
N ASP A 168 -2.15 -3.53 -13.87
CA ASP A 168 -1.46 -3.08 -15.07
C ASP A 168 -1.96 -1.69 -15.49
N PRO A 169 -1.06 -0.79 -15.94
CA PRO A 169 -1.47 0.52 -16.43
C PRO A 169 -2.45 0.41 -17.60
N GLY A 170 -3.67 0.90 -17.41
CA GLY A 170 -4.73 0.89 -18.44
C GLY A 170 -5.63 -0.34 -18.44
N LEU A 171 -5.49 -1.24 -17.46
CA LEU A 171 -6.42 -2.33 -17.19
C LEU A 171 -7.10 -2.12 -15.83
N GLU A 172 -8.35 -2.58 -15.71
CA GLU A 172 -9.06 -2.59 -14.43
C GLU A 172 -8.26 -3.42 -13.39
N PRO A 173 -7.97 -2.87 -12.20
CA PRO A 173 -7.21 -3.59 -11.19
C PRO A 173 -8.01 -4.76 -10.63
N GLU A 174 -7.33 -5.87 -10.34
CA GLU A 174 -7.96 -7.09 -9.80
C GLU A 174 -7.60 -7.32 -8.34
N LEU A 175 -8.63 -7.57 -7.53
CA LEU A 175 -8.52 -7.87 -6.11
C LEU A 175 -8.69 -9.36 -5.85
N VAL A 176 -7.98 -9.83 -4.83
CA VAL A 176 -8.04 -11.21 -4.35
C VAL A 176 -8.12 -11.19 -2.82
N CYS A 177 -9.01 -12.01 -2.26
CA CYS A 177 -9.22 -12.16 -0.81
C CYS A 177 -8.63 -13.48 -0.26
N VAL A 178 -7.69 -14.07 -0.98
CA VAL A 178 -6.91 -15.25 -0.59
C VAL A 178 -5.43 -14.95 -0.73
N ASP A 179 -4.63 -15.53 0.15
CA ASP A 179 -3.18 -15.47 0.02
C ASP A 179 -2.70 -16.45 -1.06
N SER A 180 -1.42 -16.40 -1.43
CA SER A 180 -0.82 -17.31 -2.43
C SER A 180 -1.04 -18.79 -2.08
N ASN A 181 -1.20 -19.10 -0.79
CA ASN A 181 -1.44 -20.46 -0.29
C ASN A 181 -2.94 -20.83 -0.21
N GLY A 182 -3.82 -19.99 -0.75
CA GLY A 182 -5.27 -20.21 -0.76
C GLY A 182 -5.98 -20.02 0.59
N ARG A 183 -5.30 -19.48 1.61
CA ARG A 183 -5.87 -19.17 2.93
C ARG A 183 -6.27 -17.71 3.04
N SER A 184 -7.31 -17.39 3.82
CA SER A 184 -7.71 -16.00 4.11
C SER A 184 -7.37 -15.60 5.55
N ASP A 185 -6.08 -15.61 5.89
CA ASP A 185 -5.62 -15.40 7.27
C ASP A 185 -6.17 -14.10 7.90
N THR A 186 -6.42 -13.07 7.08
CA THR A 186 -7.05 -11.79 7.49
C THR A 186 -7.87 -11.08 6.41
N LEU A 187 -8.02 -11.66 5.22
CA LEU A 187 -8.67 -11.03 4.06
C LEU A 187 -10.16 -11.40 3.99
N GLY A 188 -10.99 -10.51 3.44
CA GLY A 188 -12.42 -10.75 3.26
C GLY A 188 -13.29 -9.56 3.62
N VAL A 189 -14.56 -9.83 3.94
CA VAL A 189 -15.53 -8.80 4.32
C VAL A 189 -15.23 -8.33 5.75
N VAL A 190 -15.13 -7.01 5.95
CA VAL A 190 -14.80 -6.39 7.23
C VAL A 190 -15.98 -5.56 7.74
N GLY A 191 -16.18 -5.49 9.05
CA GLY A 191 -17.04 -4.49 9.67
C GLY A 191 -18.55 -4.64 9.43
N ARG A 192 -19.06 -5.88 9.30
CA ARG A 192 -20.51 -6.11 9.13
C ARG A 192 -21.35 -5.64 10.31
N ASP A 193 -20.85 -5.81 11.52
CA ASP A 193 -21.64 -5.60 12.73
C ASP A 193 -21.36 -4.24 13.39
N SER A 194 -20.15 -3.72 13.26
CA SER A 194 -19.72 -2.46 13.88
C SER A 194 -18.41 -1.92 13.29
N GLY A 195 -18.07 -0.69 13.65
CA GLY A 195 -16.84 -0.01 13.27
C GLY A 195 -17.09 1.25 12.43
N THR A 196 -16.02 1.94 12.08
CA THR A 196 -16.06 3.19 11.32
C THR A 196 -14.95 3.18 10.29
N LEU A 197 -15.31 3.53 9.05
CA LEU A 197 -14.34 3.75 7.98
C LEU A 197 -13.82 5.18 8.06
N VAL A 198 -12.51 5.33 8.20
CA VAL A 198 -11.80 6.61 8.24
C VAL A 198 -10.94 6.72 7.00
N VAL A 199 -11.05 7.84 6.29
CA VAL A 199 -10.20 8.14 5.15
C VAL A 199 -9.10 9.08 5.60
N VAL A 200 -7.85 8.67 5.40
CA VAL A 200 -6.65 9.44 5.65
C VAL A 200 -5.76 9.45 4.41
N PRO A 201 -4.78 10.36 4.34
CA PRO A 201 -3.86 10.35 3.22
C PRO A 201 -3.00 9.06 3.18
N PRO A 202 -2.73 8.49 2.00
CA PRO A 202 -1.99 7.23 1.86
C PRO A 202 -0.61 7.25 2.53
N SER A 203 0.02 8.42 2.64
CA SER A 203 1.26 8.63 3.39
C SER A 203 1.14 8.26 4.88
N LEU A 204 0.03 8.64 5.52
CA LEU A 204 -0.24 8.25 6.90
C LEU A 204 -0.50 6.74 7.02
N ALA A 205 -1.23 6.14 6.08
CA ALA A 205 -1.45 4.70 6.09
C ALA A 205 -0.14 3.90 5.97
N ARG A 206 0.79 4.33 5.09
CA ARG A 206 2.14 3.76 5.02
C ARG A 206 2.91 3.90 6.33
N ARG A 207 2.85 5.08 6.95
CA ARG A 207 3.49 5.33 8.26
C ARG A 207 2.92 4.44 9.37
N LEU A 208 1.60 4.25 9.40
CA LEU A 208 0.92 3.35 10.35
C LEU A 208 1.31 1.88 10.16
N LEU A 209 1.52 1.44 8.93
CA LEU A 209 1.94 0.07 8.61
C LEU A 209 3.44 -0.17 8.80
N ALA A 210 4.28 0.86 8.61
CA ALA A 210 5.71 0.80 8.84
C ALA A 210 6.04 0.69 10.34
N ASP A 211 5.35 1.48 11.17
CA ASP A 211 5.60 1.55 12.62
C ASP A 211 4.37 1.14 13.44
N LYS A 212 3.93 -0.10 13.22
CA LYS A 212 2.72 -0.66 13.83
C LYS A 212 2.73 -0.54 15.35
N ARG A 213 3.87 -0.84 15.98
CA ARG A 213 3.96 -0.88 17.46
C ARG A 213 3.80 0.49 18.10
N ARG A 214 4.22 1.57 17.44
CA ARG A 214 4.13 2.91 18.02
C ARG A 214 2.76 3.50 17.78
N LEU A 215 2.37 3.75 16.53
CA LEU A 215 1.14 4.50 16.27
C LEU A 215 -0.13 3.69 16.55
N LEU A 216 -0.18 2.40 16.18
CA LEU A 216 -1.34 1.57 16.54
C LEU A 216 -1.33 1.25 18.04
N GLY A 217 -0.15 1.09 18.65
CA GLY A 217 -0.02 0.94 20.10
C GLY A 217 -0.56 2.14 20.89
N LEU A 218 -0.50 3.36 20.33
CA LEU A 218 -1.16 4.53 20.94
C LEU A 218 -2.68 4.47 20.85
N LEU A 219 -3.23 3.88 19.79
CA LEU A 219 -4.67 3.66 19.70
C LEU A 219 -5.12 2.60 20.71
N ASP A 220 -4.33 1.56 20.93
CA ASP A 220 -4.61 0.52 21.94
C ASP A 220 -4.63 1.10 23.37
N GLN A 221 -3.88 2.17 23.63
CA GLN A 221 -3.93 2.89 24.90
C GLN A 221 -5.28 3.60 25.12
N LEU A 222 -5.98 4.01 24.07
CA LEU A 222 -7.33 4.58 24.18
C LEU A 222 -8.38 3.52 24.51
N GLY A 223 -8.06 2.24 24.35
CA GLY A 223 -8.90 1.09 24.68
C GLY A 223 -8.71 -0.05 23.68
N LYS A 224 -9.37 -1.18 23.92
CA LYS A 224 -9.35 -2.32 22.98
C LYS A 224 -9.83 -1.84 21.61
N CYS A 225 -8.96 -1.95 20.61
CA CYS A 225 -9.18 -1.50 19.25
C CYS A 225 -8.94 -2.67 18.29
N GLU A 226 -9.87 -2.86 17.36
CA GLU A 226 -9.64 -3.61 16.14
C GLU A 226 -9.41 -2.60 15.02
N ALA A 227 -8.24 -2.65 14.39
CA ALA A 227 -7.86 -1.73 13.33
C ALA A 227 -7.37 -2.50 12.11
N THR A 228 -8.01 -2.25 10.96
CA THR A 228 -7.55 -2.72 9.66
C THR A 228 -7.10 -1.52 8.86
N VAL A 229 -5.87 -1.56 8.34
CA VAL A 229 -5.25 -0.44 7.63
C VAL A 229 -5.02 -0.83 6.17
N GLY A 230 -5.67 -0.11 5.25
CA GLY A 230 -5.40 -0.22 3.81
C GLY A 230 -4.38 0.82 3.34
N LEU A 231 -3.46 0.41 2.47
CA LEU A 231 -2.46 1.29 1.84
C LEU A 231 -3.09 2.38 0.97
N ASN A 232 -4.36 2.22 0.62
CA ASN A 232 -5.17 3.23 -0.06
C ASN A 232 -5.62 4.40 0.82
N GLY A 233 -5.15 4.47 2.07
CA GLY A 233 -5.55 5.54 2.99
C GLY A 233 -6.94 5.31 3.58
N ARG A 234 -7.49 4.10 3.47
CA ARG A 234 -8.75 3.74 4.13
C ARG A 234 -8.46 2.86 5.32
N LEU A 235 -8.95 3.25 6.48
CA LEU A 235 -8.79 2.54 7.74
C LEU A 235 -10.16 2.17 8.27
N TRP A 236 -10.31 0.93 8.71
CA TRP A 236 -11.47 0.51 9.47
C TRP A 236 -11.06 0.41 10.94
N LEU A 237 -11.80 1.10 11.81
CA LEU A 237 -11.56 1.14 13.25
C LEU A 237 -12.81 0.69 14.00
N CYS A 238 -12.65 -0.22 14.94
CA CYS A 238 -13.69 -0.62 15.88
C CYS A 238 -13.15 -0.57 17.31
N GLY A 239 -13.73 0.29 18.14
CA GLY A 239 -13.45 0.34 19.57
C GLY A 239 -14.49 -0.46 20.37
N SER A 240 -14.15 -0.77 21.62
CA SER A 240 -15.05 -1.46 22.57
C SER A 240 -16.39 -0.72 22.83
N SER A 241 -16.43 0.59 22.61
CA SER A 241 -17.64 1.41 22.70
C SER A 241 -17.60 2.57 21.72
N TRP A 242 -18.76 3.11 21.38
CA TRP A 242 -18.88 4.22 20.43
C TRP A 242 -18.01 5.45 20.80
N PRO A 243 -17.97 5.93 22.07
CA PRO A 243 -17.09 7.04 22.44
C PRO A 243 -15.60 6.75 22.20
N HIS A 244 -15.17 5.49 22.40
CA HIS A 244 -13.80 5.07 22.15
C HIS A 244 -13.50 5.08 20.65
N THR A 245 -14.40 4.52 19.83
CA THR A 245 -14.27 4.55 18.35
C THR A 245 -14.16 5.99 17.82
N VAL A 246 -14.96 6.92 18.36
CA VAL A 246 -14.92 8.33 17.99
C VAL A 246 -13.59 8.98 18.38
N ALA A 247 -13.11 8.73 19.60
CA ALA A 247 -11.82 9.26 20.05
C ALA A 247 -10.65 8.72 19.22
N MET A 248 -10.64 7.42 18.93
CA MET A 248 -9.64 6.78 18.06
C MET A 248 -9.66 7.38 16.66
N THR A 249 -10.85 7.60 16.09
CA THR A 249 -11.02 8.25 14.78
C THR A 249 -10.44 9.67 14.78
N GLY A 250 -10.73 10.46 15.82
CA GLY A 250 -10.19 11.81 15.99
C GLY A 250 -8.66 11.83 16.17
N ALA A 251 -8.11 10.85 16.89
CA ALA A 251 -6.66 10.69 17.06
C ALA A 251 -5.97 10.41 15.73
N VAL A 252 -6.47 9.42 14.97
CA VAL A 252 -5.92 9.05 13.66
C VAL A 252 -5.94 10.22 12.68
N ALA A 253 -7.05 10.99 12.64
CA ALA A 253 -7.12 12.19 11.80
C ALA A 253 -6.06 13.24 12.17
N SER A 254 -5.68 13.32 13.45
CA SER A 254 -4.69 14.28 13.95
C SER A 254 -3.23 13.86 13.70
N PHE A 255 -2.98 12.59 13.32
CA PHE A 255 -1.62 12.09 13.10
C PHE A 255 -0.99 12.54 11.78
N HIS A 256 -1.79 13.01 10.82
CA HIS A 256 -1.36 13.23 9.43
C HIS A 256 -0.15 14.18 9.27
N GLN A 257 0.10 15.08 10.23
CA GLN A 257 1.20 16.05 10.16
C GLN A 257 1.94 16.24 11.50
N ARG A 258 1.72 15.35 12.48
CA ARG A 258 2.34 15.47 13.80
C ARG A 258 3.50 14.48 13.95
N PRO A 259 4.61 14.89 14.59
CA PRO A 259 5.66 13.97 14.98
C PRO A 259 5.13 13.00 16.05
N ASP A 260 5.78 11.85 16.18
CA ASP A 260 5.32 10.77 17.06
C ASP A 260 5.16 11.22 18.52
N GLU A 261 6.03 12.11 19.01
CA GLU A 261 5.98 12.63 20.38
C GLU A 261 4.72 13.46 20.67
N GLU A 262 4.27 14.24 19.68
CA GLU A 262 3.04 15.02 19.82
C GLU A 262 1.80 14.12 19.74
N CYS A 263 1.85 13.06 18.93
CA CYS A 263 0.81 12.04 18.89
C CYS A 263 0.61 11.39 20.27
N GLN A 264 1.70 11.08 20.98
CA GLN A 264 1.65 10.53 22.34
C GLN A 264 0.97 11.49 23.33
N LYS A 265 1.36 12.78 23.29
CA LYS A 265 0.76 13.82 24.17
C LYS A 265 -0.73 13.98 23.92
N LEU A 266 -1.15 13.98 22.66
CA LEU A 266 -2.55 14.09 22.27
C LEU A 266 -3.37 12.90 22.75
N VAL A 267 -2.85 11.68 22.59
CA VAL A 267 -3.53 10.47 23.08
C VAL A 267 -3.68 10.50 24.61
N ALA A 268 -2.62 10.90 25.33
CA ALA A 268 -2.68 11.04 26.78
C ALA A 268 -3.67 12.12 27.25
N GLU A 269 -3.90 13.16 26.46
CA GLU A 269 -4.95 14.16 26.71
C GLU A 269 -6.35 13.59 26.45
N MET A 270 -6.55 12.89 25.34
CA MET A 270 -7.82 12.25 25.00
C MET A 270 -8.24 11.19 26.03
N GLN A 271 -7.30 10.43 26.58
CA GLN A 271 -7.56 9.51 27.70
C GLN A 271 -8.12 10.23 28.93
N ARG A 272 -7.58 11.41 29.26
CA ARG A 272 -8.07 12.23 30.38
C ARG A 272 -9.49 12.74 30.10
N THR A 273 -9.76 13.20 28.89
CA THR A 273 -11.09 13.69 28.49
C THR A 273 -12.16 12.59 28.47
N LEU A 274 -11.80 11.37 28.06
CA LEU A 274 -12.69 10.21 28.08
C LEU A 274 -12.95 9.65 29.48
N GLY A 275 -12.31 10.20 30.52
CA GLY A 275 -12.46 9.71 31.90
C GLY A 275 -11.82 8.34 32.12
N LEU A 276 -10.91 7.90 31.24
CA LEU A 276 -10.15 6.65 31.41
C LEU A 276 -9.08 6.76 32.51
N GLY A 277 -8.89 7.96 33.07
CA GLY A 277 -8.13 8.20 34.29
C GLY A 277 -8.99 8.00 35.53
N ASN A 278 -9.15 6.74 35.97
CA ASN A 278 -9.31 6.25 37.35
C ASN A 278 -10.25 5.03 37.41
N GLY A 279 -9.72 3.88 36.97
CA GLY A 279 -10.31 2.57 37.18
C GLY A 279 -9.31 1.63 37.87
N VAL A 280 -9.23 1.75 39.19
CA VAL A 280 -8.94 0.69 40.18
C VAL A 280 -7.61 -0.08 40.03
N ARG A 281 -6.63 0.36 40.84
CA ARG A 281 -5.78 -0.59 41.57
C ARG A 281 -6.68 -1.39 42.51
N SER A 282 -6.83 -2.68 42.27
CA SER A 282 -7.15 -3.69 43.29
C SER A 282 -6.63 -5.03 42.83
#